data_AF-A0AAW9KTK3-F1
#
_entry.id   AF-A0AAW9KTK3-F1
#
_cell.length_a   1.000
_cell.length_b   1.000
_cell.length_c   1.000
_cell.angle_alpha   90.00
_cell.angle_beta   90.00
_cell.angle_gamma   90.00
#
_symmetry.space_group_name_H-M   'P 1'
#
loop_
_entity.id
_entity.type
_entity.pdbx_description
1 polymer ?
#
loop_
_entity_poly.entity_id
_entity_poly.type
_entity_poly.pdbx_seq_one_letter_code
_entity_poly.pdbx_strand_id
1 'polypeptide(L)'
;MPLAVIGAFWMATVIVRPRPSRFRDPAHGSPIAVIRTAVAVLAMSGIAVFAAWMIWECLSTWSSVLSRTGINTVDLIAIAAGTTGLSLLSITDILIRTLRAAVLPPELYRRKWWTHLRRSRRPLQNPEGPRRRTLVRAALVLAPSAILAGAAALPLSRPKRVIQKLAPPSVAKTLPAYPTSLASEPAWIKDIDNVLDIAAGVAGPVIHTADGVMGLNPEDGSVLWSYERPGSTYIEIFGSLPNFIGDRLHRTLAVSPNHRYVAFRLAGPEKTGDGRGIGQPAITIVLDTATGQVAIDHLSDGGALQITDSAILDGSKIYTIGSGAETWDFDQHKSGSSNQRTTYSGTAGHSTFIINVEDDRKGGQDDNSAQFGRLSLVSQDNPGQVHTSPPAALMIETPNAICIDGWTAIYRDGAPTSANGSFHQGWEMQAVTLDSLLSEEDSQQQRHDLGRSVGINATASLTTGKVVMLPGTPSSSARNTFTEHSFNFWEEPHTVSAVFDPSTQKLLPMDQPSGLIRAVGVSPTSTFDSLEARVRVAPMGRGEEASFTISTGSIFHAPGSYEYNPGMKDIAIRSSSKVSALHTPGANIVILNPTAQPTYENRSYRLYGIAEVTKK
;
A
#
# COMPACT_ATOMS: atom_id res chain seq x y z
N MET A 1 37.10 3.28 -10.76
CA MET A 1 37.76 2.23 -11.57
C MET A 1 37.48 2.29 -13.10
N PRO A 2 36.31 2.70 -13.64
CA PRO A 2 36.01 2.55 -15.09
C PRO A 2 36.83 3.44 -16.04
N LEU A 3 37.06 4.71 -15.67
CA LEU A 3 37.85 5.65 -16.48
C LEU A 3 39.31 5.22 -16.67
N ALA A 4 39.88 4.50 -15.70
CA ALA A 4 41.26 4.03 -15.76
C ALA A 4 41.46 2.89 -16.76
N VAL A 5 40.48 1.99 -16.89
CA VAL A 5 40.53 0.85 -17.82
C VAL A 5 40.27 1.30 -19.26
N ILE A 6 39.28 2.18 -19.48
CA ILE A 6 39.04 2.81 -20.79
C ILE A 6 40.27 3.63 -21.20
N GLY A 7 40.87 4.36 -20.25
CA GLY A 7 42.14 5.06 -20.45
C GLY A 7 43.31 4.14 -20.79
N ALA A 8 43.39 2.94 -20.19
CA ALA A 8 44.42 1.95 -20.47
C ALA A 8 44.30 1.33 -21.87
N PHE A 9 43.09 0.96 -22.30
CA PHE A 9 42.83 0.51 -23.67
C PHE A 9 43.10 1.61 -24.70
N TRP A 10 42.73 2.86 -24.38
CA TRP A 10 43.04 4.01 -25.23
C TRP A 10 44.56 4.25 -25.30
N MET A 11 45.29 4.16 -24.19
CA MET A 11 46.75 4.30 -24.14
C MET A 11 47.48 3.16 -24.85
N ALA A 12 46.96 1.93 -24.84
CA ALA A 12 47.51 0.80 -25.60
C ALA A 12 47.54 1.11 -27.12
N THR A 13 46.52 1.81 -27.64
CA THR A 13 46.52 2.28 -29.05
C THR A 13 47.52 3.43 -29.32
N VAL A 14 47.87 4.20 -28.29
CA VAL A 14 48.88 5.28 -28.37
C VAL A 14 50.31 4.72 -28.35
N ILE A 15 50.54 3.59 -27.68
CA ILE A 15 51.85 2.92 -27.61
C ILE A 15 52.22 2.31 -28.97
N VAL A 16 51.24 1.89 -29.77
CA VAL A 16 51.43 1.43 -31.17
C VAL A 16 51.55 2.62 -32.14
N ARG A 17 52.29 3.67 -31.74
CA ARG A 17 52.61 4.83 -32.58
C ARG A 17 53.70 4.48 -33.59
N PRO A 18 53.62 4.96 -34.84
CA PRO A 18 54.74 4.84 -35.76
C PRO A 18 55.90 5.73 -35.28
N ARG A 19 57.09 5.16 -35.13
CA ARG A 19 58.34 5.95 -35.24
C ARG A 19 58.62 6.12 -36.74
N PRO A 20 58.83 7.35 -37.26
CA PRO A 20 58.88 7.63 -38.69
C PRO A 20 60.15 7.15 -39.42
N SER A 21 60.95 6.25 -38.83
CA SER A 21 62.28 5.90 -39.36
C SER A 21 62.48 4.45 -39.79
N ARG A 22 61.44 3.59 -39.83
CA ARG A 22 61.59 2.19 -40.28
C ARG A 22 60.55 1.73 -41.31
N PHE A 23 60.19 2.59 -42.25
CA PHE A 23 59.43 2.18 -43.44
C PHE A 23 60.31 2.29 -44.68
N ARG A 24 61.14 1.28 -44.90
CA ARG A 24 61.83 1.07 -46.17
C ARG A 24 62.22 -0.40 -46.31
N ASP A 25 61.20 -1.28 -46.37
CA ASP A 25 61.43 -2.63 -46.87
C ASP A 25 60.13 -3.19 -47.52
N PRO A 26 60.13 -3.52 -48.82
CA PRO A 26 58.92 -3.93 -49.54
C PRO A 26 58.33 -5.27 -49.10
N ALA A 27 59.08 -6.09 -48.37
CA ALA A 27 58.65 -7.41 -47.90
C ALA A 27 57.82 -7.38 -46.60
N HIS A 28 57.79 -6.26 -45.86
CA HIS A 28 57.26 -6.21 -44.48
C HIS A 28 56.04 -5.28 -44.28
N GLY A 29 55.51 -4.66 -45.35
CA GLY A 29 54.41 -3.68 -45.26
C GLY A 29 53.01 -4.27 -45.01
N SER A 30 52.76 -5.49 -45.49
CA SER A 30 51.47 -6.20 -45.36
C SER A 30 51.16 -6.69 -43.93
N PRO A 31 52.05 -7.44 -43.24
CA PRO A 31 51.71 -8.00 -41.93
C PRO A 31 51.55 -6.93 -40.84
N ILE A 32 52.32 -5.84 -40.89
CA ILE A 32 52.26 -4.78 -39.88
C ILE A 32 50.96 -3.96 -39.98
N ALA A 33 50.46 -3.72 -41.20
CA ALA A 33 49.18 -3.06 -41.41
C ALA A 33 48.01 -3.93 -40.91
N VAL A 34 48.06 -5.24 -41.19
CA VAL A 34 47.07 -6.24 -40.72
C VAL A 34 47.09 -6.37 -39.19
N ILE A 35 48.28 -6.42 -38.57
CA ILE A 35 48.42 -6.45 -37.12
C ILE A 35 47.82 -5.17 -36.50
N ARG A 36 48.01 -4.01 -37.13
CA ARG A 36 47.50 -2.74 -36.61
C ARG A 36 45.99 -2.59 -36.74
N THR A 37 45.40 -3.03 -37.85
CA THR A 37 43.93 -3.07 -37.99
C THR A 37 43.32 -4.11 -37.05
N ALA A 38 43.96 -5.26 -36.87
CA ALA A 38 43.54 -6.27 -35.88
C ALA A 38 43.60 -5.70 -34.45
N VAL A 39 44.66 -5.01 -34.06
CA VAL A 39 44.79 -4.36 -32.74
C VAL A 39 43.73 -3.26 -32.55
N ALA A 40 43.42 -2.48 -33.59
CA ALA A 40 42.37 -1.46 -33.49
C ALA A 40 40.96 -2.05 -33.38
N VAL A 41 40.66 -3.11 -34.13
CA VAL A 41 39.38 -3.84 -34.05
C VAL A 41 39.23 -4.52 -32.69
N LEU A 42 40.30 -5.14 -32.19
CA LEU A 42 40.32 -5.74 -30.84
C LEU A 42 40.14 -4.68 -29.75
N ALA A 43 40.76 -3.50 -29.89
CA ALA A 43 40.57 -2.40 -28.94
C ALA A 43 39.14 -1.83 -28.98
N MET A 44 38.55 -1.62 -30.16
CA MET A 44 37.16 -1.16 -30.28
C MET A 44 36.16 -2.19 -29.75
N SER A 45 36.37 -3.47 -30.07
CA SER A 45 35.56 -4.58 -29.56
C SER A 45 35.67 -4.69 -28.04
N GLY A 46 36.89 -4.63 -27.48
CA GLY A 46 37.12 -4.64 -26.04
C GLY A 46 36.47 -3.46 -25.31
N ILE A 47 36.53 -2.25 -25.88
CA ILE A 47 35.85 -1.07 -25.32
C ILE A 47 34.33 -1.24 -25.35
N ALA A 48 33.77 -1.75 -26.45
CA ALA A 48 32.33 -1.97 -26.58
C ALA A 48 31.80 -3.03 -25.60
N VAL A 49 32.47 -4.19 -25.52
CA VAL A 49 32.11 -5.27 -24.60
C VAL A 49 32.25 -4.82 -23.14
N PHE A 50 33.34 -4.13 -22.81
CA PHE A 50 33.55 -3.62 -21.46
C PHE A 50 32.53 -2.55 -21.06
N ALA A 51 32.17 -1.65 -21.99
CA ALA A 51 31.12 -0.67 -21.76
C ALA A 51 29.75 -1.33 -21.54
N ALA A 52 29.39 -2.31 -22.37
CA ALA A 52 28.15 -3.06 -22.22
C ALA A 52 28.09 -3.82 -20.88
N TRP A 53 29.18 -4.49 -20.50
CA TRP A 53 29.29 -5.20 -19.23
C TRP A 53 29.23 -4.26 -18.02
N MET A 54 29.90 -3.11 -18.08
CA MET A 54 29.83 -2.10 -17.02
C MET A 54 28.46 -1.44 -16.91
N ILE A 55 27.79 -1.17 -18.04
CA ILE A 55 26.40 -0.67 -18.05
C ILE A 55 25.49 -1.71 -17.39
N TRP A 56 25.65 -2.98 -17.74
CA TRP A 56 24.91 -4.08 -17.14
C TRP A 56 25.13 -4.18 -15.63
N GLU A 57 26.38 -4.16 -15.16
CA GLU A 57 26.68 -4.26 -13.72
C GLU A 57 26.28 -3.01 -12.93
N CYS A 58 26.36 -1.84 -13.55
CA CYS A 58 25.85 -0.62 -12.94
C CYS A 58 24.32 -0.67 -12.87
N LEU A 59 23.63 -1.14 -13.92
CA LEU A 59 22.19 -1.40 -13.90
C LEU A 59 21.79 -2.43 -12.85
N SER A 60 22.48 -3.56 -12.74
CA SER A 60 22.13 -4.65 -11.82
C SER A 60 22.36 -4.25 -10.36
N THR A 61 23.52 -3.64 -10.07
CA THR A 61 23.91 -3.28 -8.71
C THR A 61 23.12 -2.08 -8.22
N TRP A 62 22.92 -1.08 -9.08
CA TRP A 62 22.13 0.09 -8.71
C TRP A 62 20.63 -0.15 -8.82
N SER A 63 20.10 -1.04 -9.67
CA SER A 63 18.68 -1.40 -9.57
C SER A 63 18.35 -2.08 -8.24
N SER A 64 19.28 -2.86 -7.69
CA SER A 64 19.18 -3.48 -6.35
C SER A 64 19.30 -2.46 -5.20
N VAL A 65 20.04 -1.36 -5.39
CA VAL A 65 20.18 -0.28 -4.40
C VAL A 65 19.06 0.77 -4.52
N LEU A 66 18.58 1.05 -5.74
CA LEU A 66 17.45 1.94 -6.00
C LEU A 66 16.13 1.25 -5.64
N SER A 67 16.01 -0.06 -5.86
CA SER A 67 14.91 -0.84 -5.30
C SER A 67 14.91 -0.79 -3.78
N ARG A 68 16.07 -0.58 -3.13
CA ARG A 68 16.27 -0.36 -1.68
C ARG A 68 16.04 1.07 -1.17
N THR A 69 15.96 2.08 -2.04
CA THR A 69 15.95 3.50 -1.62
C THR A 69 14.86 4.35 -2.27
N GLY A 70 14.06 3.79 -3.19
CA GLY A 70 12.91 4.47 -3.78
C GLY A 70 13.24 5.66 -4.69
N ILE A 71 14.52 5.86 -5.03
CA ILE A 71 14.97 6.94 -5.92
C ILE A 71 14.79 6.53 -7.39
N ASN A 72 14.54 7.54 -8.23
CA ASN A 72 14.09 7.46 -9.62
C ASN A 72 15.09 6.79 -10.58
N THR A 73 14.62 5.86 -11.42
CA THR A 73 15.36 5.12 -12.48
C THR A 73 16.10 6.02 -13.49
N VAL A 74 15.81 7.32 -13.47
CA VAL A 74 16.27 8.32 -14.43
C VAL A 74 17.75 8.66 -14.29
N ASP A 75 18.28 8.73 -13.06
CA ASP A 75 19.71 8.98 -12.85
C ASP A 75 20.55 7.82 -13.40
N LEU A 76 19.95 6.63 -13.43
CA LEU A 76 20.53 5.39 -13.92
C LEU A 76 20.59 5.36 -15.45
N ILE A 77 19.53 5.84 -16.12
CA ILE A 77 19.52 6.07 -17.57
C ILE A 77 20.52 7.16 -17.95
N ALA A 78 20.68 8.21 -17.14
CA ALA A 78 21.64 9.28 -17.39
C ALA A 78 23.10 8.78 -17.29
N ILE A 79 23.41 7.95 -16.29
CA ILE A 79 24.74 7.31 -16.16
C ILE A 79 24.99 6.36 -17.33
N ALA A 80 24.03 5.51 -17.70
CA ALA A 80 24.14 4.57 -18.82
C ALA A 80 24.33 5.29 -20.17
N ALA A 81 23.57 6.36 -20.41
CA ALA A 81 23.70 7.22 -21.59
C ALA A 81 25.05 7.94 -21.62
N GLY A 82 25.52 8.44 -20.47
CA GLY A 82 26.84 9.05 -20.32
C GLY A 82 27.98 8.07 -20.66
N THR A 83 27.93 6.84 -20.13
CA THR A 83 28.91 5.80 -20.45
C THR A 83 28.86 5.36 -21.91
N THR A 84 27.67 5.25 -22.49
CA THR A 84 27.50 4.92 -23.92
C THR A 84 28.09 6.02 -24.80
N GLY A 85 27.85 7.28 -24.48
CA GLY A 85 28.42 8.43 -25.20
C GLY A 85 29.95 8.48 -25.15
N LEU A 86 30.55 8.25 -23.98
CA LEU A 86 32.01 8.17 -23.82
C LEU A 86 32.63 7.02 -24.63
N SER A 87 31.98 5.86 -24.67
CA SER A 87 32.45 4.71 -25.46
C SER A 87 32.36 4.97 -26.96
N LEU A 88 31.27 5.55 -27.44
CA LEU A 88 31.08 5.88 -28.85
C LEU A 88 32.09 6.93 -29.33
N LEU A 89 32.37 7.95 -28.51
CA LEU A 89 33.40 8.95 -28.79
C LEU A 89 34.80 8.33 -28.87
N SER A 90 35.12 7.40 -27.98
CA SER A 90 36.41 6.69 -27.98
C SER A 90 36.58 5.82 -29.23
N ILE A 91 35.54 5.08 -29.62
CA ILE A 91 35.51 4.27 -30.84
C ILE A 91 35.67 5.16 -32.08
N THR A 92 34.97 6.30 -32.13
CA THR A 92 35.02 7.23 -33.26
C THR A 92 36.39 7.88 -33.41
N ASP A 93 37.05 8.28 -32.31
CA ASP A 93 38.43 8.81 -32.34
C ASP A 93 39.43 7.76 -32.87
N ILE A 94 39.30 6.50 -32.43
CA ILE A 94 40.13 5.38 -32.93
C ILE A 94 39.90 5.18 -34.43
N LEU A 95 38.64 5.17 -34.89
CA LEU A 95 38.28 5.01 -36.30
C LEU A 95 38.82 6.15 -37.17
N ILE A 96 38.74 7.40 -36.71
CA ILE A 96 39.28 8.56 -37.41
C ILE A 96 40.82 8.48 -37.48
N ARG A 97 41.49 7.97 -36.44
CA ARG A 97 42.95 7.79 -36.43
C ARG A 97 43.39 6.67 -37.37
N THR A 98 42.64 5.57 -37.46
CA THR A 98 42.96 4.47 -38.37
C THR A 98 42.69 4.86 -39.82
N LEU A 99 41.58 5.56 -40.11
CA LEU A 99 41.30 6.13 -41.44
C LEU A 99 42.36 7.14 -41.88
N ARG A 100 42.80 8.05 -41.00
CA ARG A 100 43.90 8.98 -41.33
C ARG A 100 45.23 8.27 -41.59
N ALA A 101 45.48 7.15 -40.91
CA ALA A 101 46.68 6.34 -41.15
C ALA A 101 46.60 5.48 -42.42
N ALA A 102 45.39 5.17 -42.90
CA ALA A 102 45.14 4.36 -44.10
C ALA A 102 45.01 5.21 -45.39
N VAL A 103 44.51 6.45 -45.28
CA VAL A 103 44.14 7.27 -46.45
C VAL A 103 45.13 8.40 -46.75
N LEU A 104 45.97 8.86 -45.80
CA LEU A 104 46.95 9.94 -46.09
C LEU A 104 48.33 9.42 -46.53
N PRO A 105 48.87 9.87 -47.69
CA PRO A 105 50.26 9.63 -48.09
C PRO A 105 51.26 10.40 -47.20
N PRO A 106 52.47 9.86 -46.93
CA PRO A 106 53.48 10.50 -46.07
C PRO A 106 54.32 11.59 -46.76
N GLU A 107 53.81 12.22 -47.82
CA GLU A 107 54.54 13.18 -48.66
C GLU A 107 53.97 14.60 -48.50
N LEU A 108 53.94 15.16 -47.29
CA LEU A 108 53.72 16.62 -47.13
C LEU A 108 54.29 17.23 -45.83
N TYR A 109 55.16 16.52 -45.10
CA TYR A 109 55.77 17.06 -43.86
C TYR A 109 57.31 17.05 -43.86
N ARG A 110 57.96 16.81 -45.01
CA ARG A 110 59.42 16.80 -45.10
C ARG A 110 59.95 18.09 -45.72
N ARG A 111 60.26 19.05 -44.85
CA ARG A 111 61.53 19.82 -44.86
C ARG A 111 61.99 20.30 -46.25
N LYS A 112 61.36 21.35 -46.81
CA LYS A 112 61.89 22.07 -47.99
C LYS A 112 61.52 23.56 -48.02
N TRP A 113 61.61 24.26 -46.89
CA TRP A 113 61.38 25.73 -46.85
C TRP A 113 62.43 26.53 -46.07
N TRP A 114 63.59 25.93 -45.76
CA TRP A 114 64.64 26.58 -44.96
C TRP A 114 65.99 26.73 -45.68
N THR A 115 65.99 26.93 -47.01
CA THR A 115 67.23 27.26 -47.75
C THR A 115 67.13 28.50 -48.66
N HIS A 116 65.99 29.18 -48.72
CA HIS A 116 65.89 30.48 -49.36
C HIS A 116 65.10 31.43 -48.47
N LEU A 117 65.80 32.18 -47.60
CA LEU A 117 65.45 33.55 -47.17
C LEU A 117 66.30 33.94 -45.96
N ARG A 118 67.57 34.28 -46.25
CA ARG A 118 68.42 35.09 -45.39
C ARG A 118 68.05 36.56 -45.63
N ARG A 119 67.12 37.14 -44.85
CA ARG A 119 67.15 38.55 -44.37
C ARG A 119 65.86 38.97 -43.64
N SER A 120 66.11 39.50 -42.43
CA SER A 120 65.58 40.77 -41.88
C SER A 120 64.18 40.85 -41.23
N ARG A 121 64.23 41.10 -39.91
CA ARG A 121 63.46 42.05 -39.06
C ARG A 121 61.95 41.80 -38.73
N ARG A 122 61.74 41.35 -37.48
CA ARG A 122 60.88 41.91 -36.39
C ARG A 122 59.32 41.95 -36.56
N PRO A 123 58.51 42.10 -35.48
CA PRO A 123 57.84 40.98 -34.79
C PRO A 123 56.29 41.13 -34.65
N LEU A 124 55.69 40.18 -33.90
CA LEU A 124 54.29 40.03 -33.44
C LEU A 124 53.37 39.12 -34.28
N GLN A 125 53.22 37.88 -33.82
CA GLN A 125 51.92 37.35 -33.41
C GLN A 125 52.15 36.09 -32.55
N ASN A 126 51.51 36.04 -31.38
CA ASN A 126 51.52 34.89 -30.49
C ASN A 126 50.96 33.65 -31.23
N PRO A 127 51.71 32.54 -31.32
CA PRO A 127 51.13 31.29 -31.81
C PRO A 127 50.27 30.68 -30.69
N GLU A 128 48.95 30.79 -30.82
CA GLU A 128 48.04 29.98 -30.00
C GLU A 128 48.38 28.49 -30.20
N GLY A 129 48.82 27.84 -29.12
CA GLY A 129 49.35 26.51 -29.18
C GLY A 129 48.34 25.45 -29.68
N PRO A 130 48.82 24.36 -30.30
CA PRO A 130 47.97 23.26 -30.79
C PRO A 130 47.08 22.62 -29.72
N ARG A 131 47.41 22.79 -28.43
CA ARG A 131 46.57 22.38 -27.29
C ARG A 131 45.22 23.11 -27.25
N ARG A 132 45.16 24.41 -27.57
CA ARG A 132 43.92 25.21 -27.51
C ARG A 132 42.93 24.81 -28.59
N ARG A 133 43.41 24.58 -29.82
CA ARG A 133 42.61 24.03 -30.94
C ARG A 133 42.07 22.62 -30.67
N THR A 134 42.85 21.79 -29.98
CA THR A 134 42.45 20.42 -29.64
C THR A 134 41.39 20.42 -28.53
N LEU A 135 41.54 21.29 -27.53
CA LEU A 135 40.55 21.50 -26.47
C LEU A 135 39.23 22.09 -26.99
N VAL A 136 39.29 23.07 -27.91
CA VAL A 136 38.09 23.67 -28.53
C VAL A 136 37.35 22.66 -29.40
N ARG A 137 38.06 21.80 -30.15
CA ARG A 137 37.44 20.73 -30.94
C ARG A 137 36.85 19.62 -30.06
N ALA A 138 37.53 19.25 -28.97
CA ALA A 138 36.99 18.31 -28.00
C ALA A 138 35.72 18.86 -27.33
N ALA A 139 35.71 20.16 -26.97
CA ALA A 139 34.53 20.83 -26.42
C ALA A 139 33.36 20.87 -27.43
N LEU A 140 33.63 21.16 -28.71
CA LEU A 140 32.61 21.17 -29.78
C LEU A 140 32.02 19.79 -30.06
N VAL A 141 32.77 18.71 -29.86
CA VAL A 141 32.30 17.32 -30.03
C VAL A 141 31.54 16.82 -28.80
N LEU A 142 31.93 17.25 -27.59
CA LEU A 142 31.30 16.85 -26.34
C LEU A 142 30.03 17.63 -26.00
N ALA A 143 29.93 18.89 -26.42
CA ALA A 143 28.81 19.76 -26.07
C ALA A 143 27.44 19.26 -26.55
N PRO A 144 27.25 18.76 -27.79
CA PRO A 144 25.95 18.26 -28.23
C PRO A 144 25.49 17.05 -27.41
N SER A 145 26.39 16.10 -27.10
CA SER A 145 26.08 14.92 -26.29
C SER A 145 25.78 15.29 -24.83
N ALA A 146 26.51 16.25 -24.26
CA ALA A 146 26.25 16.73 -22.90
C ALA A 146 24.92 17.51 -22.80
N ILE A 147 24.59 18.31 -23.82
CA ILE A 147 23.31 19.04 -23.91
C ILE A 147 22.15 18.06 -24.12
N LEU A 148 22.30 17.04 -24.99
CA LEU A 148 21.26 16.05 -25.22
C LEU A 148 21.01 15.17 -23.98
N ALA A 149 22.08 14.77 -23.28
CA ALA A 149 21.99 14.04 -22.01
C ALA A 149 21.36 14.90 -20.90
N GLY A 150 21.73 16.18 -20.81
CA GLY A 150 21.14 17.12 -19.86
C GLY A 150 19.66 17.42 -20.15
N ALA A 151 19.32 17.62 -21.43
CA ALA A 151 17.95 17.93 -21.86
C ALA A 151 16.99 16.73 -21.73
N ALA A 152 17.49 15.50 -21.89
CA ALA A 152 16.70 14.29 -21.63
C ALA A 152 16.54 14.00 -20.14
N ALA A 153 17.55 14.28 -19.31
CA ALA A 153 17.48 14.10 -17.86
C ALA A 153 16.50 15.08 -17.19
N LEU A 154 16.50 16.37 -17.56
CA LEU A 154 15.72 17.42 -16.91
C LEU A 154 14.19 17.16 -16.75
N PRO A 155 13.45 16.68 -17.77
CA PRO A 155 12.02 16.36 -17.63
C PRO A 155 11.76 15.03 -16.90
N LEU A 156 12.75 14.11 -16.89
CA LEU A 156 12.63 12.78 -16.27
C LEU A 156 13.05 12.79 -14.79
N SER A 157 13.97 13.67 -14.39
CA SER A 157 14.55 13.74 -13.03
C SER A 157 13.65 14.43 -12.00
N ARG A 158 12.40 14.73 -12.32
CA ARG A 158 11.49 15.28 -11.31
C ARG A 158 11.24 14.17 -10.28
N PRO A 159 11.72 14.29 -9.02
CA PRO A 159 11.31 13.34 -8.00
C PRO A 159 9.79 13.40 -7.92
N LYS A 160 9.13 12.24 -7.94
CA LYS A 160 7.72 12.12 -7.52
C LYS A 160 7.71 12.47 -6.03
N ARG A 161 7.70 13.78 -5.75
CA ARG A 161 7.82 14.31 -4.40
C ARG A 161 6.55 13.93 -3.67
N VAL A 162 6.70 13.31 -2.50
CA VAL A 162 5.58 13.11 -1.59
C VAL A 162 4.95 14.48 -1.31
N ILE A 163 3.65 14.57 -1.49
CA ILE A 163 2.86 15.75 -1.16
C ILE A 163 2.19 15.43 0.16
N GLN A 164 2.49 16.20 1.19
CA GLN A 164 1.97 15.97 2.53
C GLN A 164 1.51 17.28 3.14
N LYS A 165 0.28 17.26 3.65
CA LYS A 165 -0.29 18.30 4.51
C LYS A 165 -0.46 17.70 5.89
N LEU A 166 0.17 18.29 6.90
CA LEU A 166 0.00 17.87 8.29
C LEU A 166 -1.15 18.62 8.95
N ALA A 167 -1.78 17.98 9.92
CA ALA A 167 -2.82 18.60 10.71
C ALA A 167 -2.24 19.70 11.62
N PRO A 168 -3.04 20.72 11.99
CA PRO A 168 -2.66 21.67 13.03
C PRO A 168 -2.33 20.96 14.36
N PRO A 169 -1.29 21.38 15.10
CA PRO A 169 -0.91 20.76 16.38
C PRO A 169 -2.02 20.75 17.45
N SER A 170 -3.02 21.63 17.33
CA SER A 170 -4.19 21.68 18.22
C SER A 170 -5.05 20.42 18.14
N VAL A 171 -5.17 19.81 16.95
CA VAL A 171 -5.99 18.61 16.73
C VAL A 171 -5.48 17.44 17.59
N ALA A 172 -4.17 17.23 17.63
CA ALA A 172 -3.56 16.17 18.43
C ALA A 172 -3.69 16.39 19.95
N LYS A 173 -4.00 17.61 20.40
CA LYS A 173 -4.17 17.94 21.82
C LYS A 173 -5.61 17.74 22.31
N THR A 174 -6.58 17.77 21.40
CA THR A 174 -8.00 17.69 21.75
C THR A 174 -8.69 16.77 20.75
N LEU A 175 -8.61 15.47 21.04
CA LEU A 175 -9.21 14.44 20.22
C LEU A 175 -10.72 14.38 20.48
N PRO A 176 -11.55 14.24 19.43
CA PRO A 176 -12.99 14.12 19.59
C PRO A 176 -13.36 12.78 20.23
N ALA A 177 -14.42 12.78 21.04
CA ALA A 177 -15.01 11.54 21.57
C ALA A 177 -15.94 10.90 20.54
N TYR A 178 -16.22 9.61 20.70
CA TYR A 178 -17.26 8.95 19.90
C TYR A 178 -18.65 9.50 20.25
N PRO A 179 -19.52 9.77 19.26
CA PRO A 179 -20.86 10.30 19.52
C PRO A 179 -21.72 9.25 20.22
N THR A 180 -22.49 9.65 21.25
CA THR A 180 -23.39 8.75 22.00
C THR A 180 -24.86 8.89 21.60
N SER A 181 -25.16 9.78 20.66
CA SER A 181 -26.47 9.97 20.05
C SER A 181 -26.35 10.40 18.59
N LEU A 182 -27.47 10.38 17.86
CA LEU A 182 -27.52 10.73 16.44
C LEU A 182 -28.34 12.01 16.25
N ALA A 183 -27.75 13.03 15.62
CA ALA A 183 -28.50 14.16 15.10
C ALA A 183 -29.44 13.75 13.96
N SER A 184 -30.54 14.48 13.80
CA SER A 184 -31.56 14.19 12.76
C SER A 184 -31.10 14.55 11.35
N GLU A 185 -30.18 15.51 11.21
CA GLU A 185 -29.63 16.00 9.95
C GLU A 185 -28.10 15.94 9.95
N PRO A 186 -27.45 15.77 8.78
CA PRO A 186 -26.00 15.80 8.68
C PRO A 186 -25.46 17.22 8.92
N ALA A 187 -24.35 17.30 9.66
CA ALA A 187 -23.61 18.55 9.87
C ALA A 187 -22.89 19.01 8.60
N TRP A 188 -22.45 18.06 7.77
CA TRP A 188 -21.77 18.32 6.51
C TRP A 188 -21.99 17.20 5.50
N ILE A 189 -21.80 17.54 4.22
CA ILE A 189 -21.90 16.64 3.08
C ILE A 189 -20.63 16.82 2.23
N LYS A 190 -20.03 15.71 1.79
CA LYS A 190 -18.82 15.75 0.97
C LYS A 190 -18.81 14.66 -0.09
N ASP A 191 -18.58 15.07 -1.33
CA ASP A 191 -18.32 14.15 -2.44
C ASP A 191 -16.81 13.88 -2.54
N ILE A 192 -16.44 12.61 -2.63
CA ILE A 192 -15.05 12.18 -2.77
C ILE A 192 -14.96 11.16 -3.89
N ASP A 193 -14.08 11.43 -4.86
CA ASP A 193 -13.82 10.57 -6.00
C ASP A 193 -12.72 9.54 -5.68
N ASN A 194 -12.75 8.44 -6.44
CA ASN A 194 -11.73 7.38 -6.42
C ASN A 194 -11.43 6.79 -5.04
N VAL A 195 -12.43 6.65 -4.17
CA VAL A 195 -12.25 6.05 -2.84
C VAL A 195 -11.92 4.57 -2.96
N LEU A 196 -10.89 4.16 -2.23
CA LEU A 196 -10.43 2.78 -2.07
C LEU A 196 -10.90 2.19 -0.73
N ASP A 197 -10.84 2.96 0.36
CA ASP A 197 -11.17 2.50 1.71
C ASP A 197 -11.54 3.67 2.63
N ILE A 198 -12.33 3.39 3.67
CA ILE A 198 -12.76 4.36 4.67
C ILE A 198 -12.64 3.72 6.04
N ALA A 199 -11.91 4.36 6.95
CA ALA A 199 -11.64 3.85 8.28
C ALA A 199 -11.81 4.91 9.37
N ALA A 200 -12.01 4.46 10.61
CA ALA A 200 -12.01 5.34 11.78
C ALA A 200 -10.56 5.60 12.22
N GLY A 201 -10.14 6.85 12.22
CA GLY A 201 -8.90 7.30 12.87
C GLY A 201 -9.21 7.98 14.21
N VAL A 202 -8.18 8.26 15.00
CA VAL A 202 -8.34 8.82 16.35
C VAL A 202 -8.91 10.26 16.36
N ALA A 203 -8.78 10.99 15.25
CA ALA A 203 -9.26 12.38 15.11
C ALA A 203 -10.51 12.52 14.23
N GLY A 204 -11.10 11.41 13.77
CA GLY A 204 -12.20 11.40 12.81
C GLY A 204 -12.00 10.39 11.68
N PRO A 205 -12.79 10.48 10.60
CA PRO A 205 -12.69 9.53 9.49
C PRO A 205 -11.41 9.74 8.66
N VAL A 206 -10.81 8.62 8.26
CA VAL A 206 -9.69 8.53 7.34
C VAL A 206 -10.19 7.96 6.01
N ILE A 207 -9.94 8.68 4.93
CA ILE A 207 -10.34 8.30 3.57
C ILE A 207 -9.09 7.96 2.78
N HIS A 208 -9.08 6.78 2.18
CA HIS A 208 -8.08 6.36 1.23
C HIS A 208 -8.65 6.46 -0.18
N THR A 209 -7.95 7.16 -1.07
CA THR A 209 -8.29 7.28 -2.49
C THR A 209 -7.13 6.79 -3.35
N ALA A 210 -7.38 6.65 -4.65
CA ALA A 210 -6.33 6.32 -5.62
C ALA A 210 -5.22 7.39 -5.76
N ASP A 211 -5.42 8.57 -5.18
CA ASP A 211 -4.43 9.65 -5.18
C ASP A 211 -3.62 9.66 -3.87
N GLY A 212 -4.25 9.35 -2.74
CA GLY A 212 -3.67 9.50 -1.41
C GLY A 212 -4.56 9.10 -0.25
N VAL A 213 -4.05 9.30 0.96
CA VAL A 213 -4.80 9.12 2.21
C VAL A 213 -5.02 10.49 2.84
N MET A 214 -6.23 10.74 3.35
CA MET A 214 -6.57 11.98 4.03
C MET A 214 -7.38 11.74 5.30
N GLY A 215 -7.14 12.55 6.33
CA GLY A 215 -7.99 12.63 7.51
C GLY A 215 -8.94 13.82 7.41
N LEU A 216 -10.22 13.61 7.70
CA LEU A 216 -11.21 14.67 7.69
C LEU A 216 -11.56 15.13 9.10
N ASN A 217 -11.92 16.41 9.22
CA ASN A 217 -12.48 16.97 10.43
C ASN A 217 -13.93 16.45 10.59
N PRO A 218 -14.27 15.74 11.68
CA PRO A 218 -15.61 15.23 11.88
C PRO A 218 -16.67 16.33 12.06
N GLU A 219 -16.28 17.56 12.41
CA GLU A 219 -17.20 18.68 12.63
C GLU A 219 -17.73 19.30 11.33
N ASP A 220 -16.88 19.46 10.32
CA ASP A 220 -17.21 20.20 9.09
C ASP A 220 -16.82 19.49 7.77
N GLY A 221 -16.20 18.31 7.84
CA GLY A 221 -15.77 17.54 6.67
C GLY A 221 -14.53 18.10 5.94
N SER A 222 -13.89 19.14 6.46
CA SER A 222 -12.66 19.71 5.88
C SER A 222 -11.47 18.74 6.01
N VAL A 223 -10.47 18.87 5.14
CA VAL A 223 -9.27 18.01 5.19
C VAL A 223 -8.30 18.52 6.27
N LEU A 224 -8.11 17.74 7.33
CA LEU A 224 -7.15 18.03 8.40
C LEU A 224 -5.72 17.83 7.91
N TRP A 225 -5.46 16.65 7.35
CA TRP A 225 -4.17 16.23 6.83
C TRP A 225 -4.35 15.39 5.57
N SER A 226 -3.33 15.37 4.71
CA SER A 226 -3.28 14.52 3.52
C SER A 226 -1.87 14.02 3.25
N TYR A 227 -1.79 12.84 2.66
CA TYR A 227 -0.57 12.20 2.22
C TYR A 227 -0.80 11.63 0.82
N GLU A 228 0.00 12.06 -0.14
CA GLU A 228 -0.08 11.65 -1.54
C GLU A 228 1.31 11.30 -2.06
N ARG A 229 1.41 10.18 -2.78
CA ARG A 229 2.60 9.82 -3.57
C ARG A 229 2.20 9.73 -5.04
N PRO A 230 2.35 10.83 -5.81
CA PRO A 230 1.79 10.90 -7.17
C PRO A 230 2.25 9.77 -8.09
N GLY A 231 1.30 9.11 -8.75
CA GLY A 231 1.55 8.02 -9.69
C GLY A 231 2.06 6.74 -9.03
N SER A 232 1.71 6.51 -7.77
CA SER A 232 1.80 5.21 -7.10
C SER A 232 0.49 4.43 -7.28
N THR A 233 0.58 3.10 -7.26
CA THR A 233 -0.57 2.20 -7.24
C THR A 233 -0.68 1.62 -5.83
N TYR A 234 -1.85 1.65 -5.22
CA TYR A 234 -2.08 1.10 -3.89
C TYR A 234 -2.37 -0.40 -3.96
N ILE A 235 -1.78 -1.18 -3.04
CA ILE A 235 -1.98 -2.62 -2.96
C ILE A 235 -3.05 -2.94 -1.92
N GLU A 236 -3.87 -3.92 -2.26
CA GLU A 236 -4.88 -4.50 -1.39
C GLU A 236 -4.22 -5.33 -0.27
N ILE A 237 -4.60 -5.06 0.98
CA ILE A 237 -4.16 -5.85 2.14
C ILE A 237 -5.18 -6.97 2.35
N PHE A 238 -4.96 -8.07 1.64
CA PHE A 238 -5.91 -9.18 1.61
C PHE A 238 -6.09 -9.84 2.98
N GLY A 239 -7.32 -10.31 3.22
CA GLY A 239 -7.66 -11.11 4.38
C GLY A 239 -9.16 -11.36 4.51
N SER A 240 -9.90 -11.62 3.42
CA SER A 240 -11.27 -12.15 3.50
C SER A 240 -12.30 -11.39 4.35
N LEU A 241 -12.00 -10.19 4.85
CA LEU A 241 -12.88 -9.39 5.70
C LEU A 241 -14.14 -8.93 4.94
N PRO A 242 -15.29 -8.80 5.63
CA PRO A 242 -16.54 -8.38 5.01
C PRO A 242 -16.45 -7.01 4.38
N ASN A 243 -17.19 -6.85 3.30
CA ASN A 243 -17.26 -5.59 2.61
C ASN A 243 -18.01 -4.54 3.42
N PHE A 244 -17.39 -3.38 3.58
CA PHE A 244 -18.05 -2.22 4.19
C PHE A 244 -18.76 -1.33 3.15
N ILE A 245 -18.39 -1.46 1.87
CA ILE A 245 -18.86 -0.55 0.80
C ILE A 245 -19.18 -1.33 -0.50
N GLY A 246 -20.17 -2.23 -0.44
CA GLY A 246 -20.62 -3.05 -1.58
C GLY A 246 -19.71 -4.25 -1.90
N ASP A 247 -20.13 -5.11 -2.84
CA ASP A 247 -19.48 -6.41 -3.09
C ASP A 247 -17.99 -6.37 -3.46
N ARG A 248 -17.15 -7.08 -2.71
CA ARG A 248 -15.75 -7.36 -3.01
C ARG A 248 -14.85 -6.12 -3.18
N LEU A 249 -14.96 -5.13 -2.31
CA LEU A 249 -13.92 -4.12 -2.17
C LEU A 249 -12.90 -4.55 -1.10
N HIS A 250 -11.71 -4.87 -1.60
CA HIS A 250 -10.56 -5.28 -0.82
C HIS A 250 -10.08 -4.11 0.05
N ARG A 251 -9.88 -4.33 1.36
CA ARG A 251 -9.31 -3.30 2.25
C ARG A 251 -7.92 -2.91 1.77
N THR A 252 -7.61 -1.64 1.94
CA THR A 252 -6.29 -1.09 1.63
C THR A 252 -5.65 -0.45 2.87
N LEU A 253 -6.41 -0.28 3.96
CA LEU A 253 -5.94 0.24 5.25
C LEU A 253 -6.01 -0.82 6.36
N ALA A 254 -4.90 -1.03 7.06
CA ALA A 254 -4.86 -1.72 8.34
C ALA A 254 -4.86 -0.67 9.45
N VAL A 255 -5.78 -0.76 10.40
CA VAL A 255 -5.96 0.24 11.47
C VAL A 255 -5.45 -0.33 12.79
N SER A 256 -4.58 0.38 13.48
CA SER A 256 -4.16 0.00 14.85
C SER A 256 -5.35 -0.08 15.80
N PRO A 257 -5.33 -0.96 16.84
CA PRO A 257 -6.41 -1.08 17.81
C PRO A 257 -6.81 0.23 18.49
N ASN A 258 -5.85 1.07 18.82
CA ASN A 258 -6.09 2.40 19.39
C ASN A 258 -6.47 3.49 18.35
N HIS A 259 -6.65 3.13 17.09
CA HIS A 259 -6.92 4.01 15.94
C HIS A 259 -5.88 5.10 15.67
N ARG A 260 -4.74 5.10 16.37
CA ARG A 260 -3.71 6.15 16.25
C ARG A 260 -2.94 6.05 14.95
N TYR A 261 -2.82 4.85 14.40
CA TYR A 261 -2.06 4.56 13.21
C TYR A 261 -2.89 3.83 12.15
N VAL A 262 -2.60 4.14 10.89
CA VAL A 262 -3.06 3.36 9.73
C VAL A 262 -1.86 2.95 8.88
N ALA A 263 -1.85 1.71 8.42
CA ALA A 263 -0.84 1.17 7.53
C ALA A 263 -1.45 0.84 6.15
N PHE A 264 -0.69 1.10 5.09
CA PHE A 264 -1.06 0.74 3.72
C PHE A 264 0.19 0.47 2.89
N ARG A 265 -0.02 -0.10 1.70
CA ARG A 265 1.07 -0.43 0.78
C ARG A 265 0.91 0.23 -0.57
N LEU A 266 2.05 0.62 -1.13
CA LEU A 266 2.22 1.04 -2.52
C LEU A 266 2.93 -0.06 -3.29
N ALA A 267 2.54 -0.29 -4.53
CA ALA A 267 3.27 -1.14 -5.45
C ALA A 267 4.70 -0.61 -5.65
N GLY A 268 5.68 -1.49 -5.50
CA GLY A 268 7.08 -1.19 -5.78
C GLY A 268 7.35 -1.01 -7.28
N PRO A 269 8.53 -0.49 -7.66
CA PRO A 269 8.91 -0.33 -9.06
C PRO A 269 9.02 -1.69 -9.80
N GLU A 270 8.08 -1.91 -10.73
CA GLU A 270 7.94 -2.98 -11.74
C GLU A 270 8.30 -4.44 -11.40
N LYS A 271 7.26 -5.28 -11.31
CA LYS A 271 7.03 -6.30 -12.33
C LYS A 271 5.63 -6.09 -12.93
N THR A 272 5.59 -5.98 -14.25
CA THR A 272 4.41 -5.85 -15.11
C THR A 272 3.54 -7.11 -14.97
N GLY A 273 2.65 -7.06 -13.99
CA GLY A 273 1.56 -7.99 -13.76
C GLY A 273 0.47 -7.21 -13.02
N ASP A 274 -0.69 -7.80 -12.82
CA ASP A 274 -2.00 -7.17 -12.59
C ASP A 274 -2.14 -6.42 -11.24
N GLY A 275 -1.02 -6.02 -10.61
CA GLY A 275 -0.86 -4.96 -9.62
C GLY A 275 -1.50 -5.17 -8.26
N ARG A 276 -2.30 -6.23 -8.09
CA ARG A 276 -3.17 -6.44 -6.93
C ARG A 276 -2.83 -7.69 -6.11
N GLY A 277 -1.72 -8.36 -6.42
CA GLY A 277 -1.36 -9.64 -5.79
C GLY A 277 -0.49 -9.49 -4.52
N ILE A 278 -0.80 -10.29 -3.50
CA ILE A 278 0.04 -10.50 -2.31
C ILE A 278 1.41 -11.09 -2.74
N GLY A 279 2.50 -10.60 -2.16
CA GLY A 279 3.86 -11.16 -2.36
C GLY A 279 4.70 -10.48 -3.44
N GLN A 280 4.31 -9.28 -3.87
CA GLN A 280 5.15 -8.41 -4.70
C GLN A 280 5.91 -7.40 -3.81
N PRO A 281 7.13 -6.97 -4.21
CA PRO A 281 7.83 -5.89 -3.53
C PRO A 281 6.95 -4.65 -3.46
N ALA A 282 6.78 -4.13 -2.26
CA ALA A 282 5.90 -3.01 -1.97
C ALA A 282 6.65 -1.94 -1.17
N ILE A 283 6.02 -0.79 -0.96
CA ILE A 283 6.45 0.19 0.03
C ILE A 283 5.35 0.24 1.08
N THR A 284 5.68 -0.10 2.32
CA THR A 284 4.76 0.01 3.45
C THR A 284 4.90 1.38 4.08
N ILE A 285 3.77 2.04 4.28
CA ILE A 285 3.68 3.34 4.92
C ILE A 285 2.76 3.23 6.12
N VAL A 286 3.17 3.79 7.26
CA VAL A 286 2.34 3.97 8.45
C VAL A 286 2.17 5.45 8.73
N LEU A 287 0.93 5.91 8.84
CA LEU A 287 0.58 7.28 9.16
C LEU A 287 -0.05 7.39 10.55
N ASP A 288 0.32 8.41 11.30
CA ASP A 288 -0.39 8.87 12.47
C ASP A 288 -1.71 9.53 12.04
N THR A 289 -2.85 9.01 12.49
CA THR A 289 -4.18 9.46 12.04
C THR A 289 -4.63 10.78 12.67
N ALA A 290 -3.97 11.26 13.73
CA ALA A 290 -4.25 12.56 14.31
C ALA A 290 -3.57 13.69 13.54
N THR A 291 -2.39 13.42 13.00
CA THR A 291 -1.49 14.45 12.44
C THR A 291 -1.22 14.30 10.94
N GLY A 292 -1.42 13.09 10.41
CA GLY A 292 -0.98 12.70 9.08
C GLY A 292 0.52 12.46 8.96
N GLN A 293 1.27 12.43 10.07
CA GLN A 293 2.73 12.26 10.04
C GLN A 293 3.11 10.82 9.68
N VAL A 294 4.15 10.66 8.86
CA VAL A 294 4.70 9.35 8.51
C VAL A 294 5.51 8.83 9.69
N ALA A 295 5.10 7.69 10.22
CA ALA A 295 5.79 6.97 11.29
C ALA A 295 6.70 5.86 10.75
N ILE A 296 6.34 5.29 9.60
CA ILE A 296 7.12 4.27 8.89
C ILE A 296 7.02 4.53 7.38
N ASP A 297 8.14 4.43 6.67
CA ASP A 297 8.26 4.43 5.21
C ASP A 297 9.44 3.53 4.83
N HIS A 298 9.16 2.27 4.50
CA HIS A 298 10.19 1.31 4.09
C HIS A 298 9.69 0.37 3.00
N LEU A 299 10.64 -0.38 2.45
CA LEU A 299 10.36 -1.40 1.45
C LEU A 299 9.93 -2.69 2.10
N SER A 300 8.89 -3.26 1.55
CA SER A 300 8.25 -4.48 1.99
C SER A 300 8.50 -5.58 0.97
N ASP A 301 8.74 -6.78 1.48
CA ASP A 301 8.82 -8.00 0.68
C ASP A 301 7.40 -8.54 0.34
N GLY A 302 6.34 -7.84 0.76
CA GLY A 302 4.94 -8.25 0.62
C GLY A 302 4.48 -9.19 1.73
N GLY A 303 3.34 -9.88 1.53
CA GLY A 303 2.78 -10.84 2.50
C GLY A 303 1.67 -10.25 3.39
N ALA A 304 1.43 -10.82 4.57
CA ALA A 304 0.48 -10.28 5.54
C ALA A 304 0.88 -8.87 6.00
N LEU A 305 -0.08 -8.00 6.29
CA LEU A 305 0.18 -6.71 6.95
C LEU A 305 -0.71 -6.58 8.17
N GLN A 306 -0.13 -6.68 9.36
CA GLN A 306 -0.83 -6.50 10.63
C GLN A 306 -0.27 -5.31 11.40
N ILE A 307 -1.10 -4.69 12.22
CA ILE A 307 -0.72 -3.51 13.01
C ILE A 307 -1.24 -3.64 14.45
N THR A 308 -0.35 -3.35 15.41
CA THR A 308 -0.63 -3.20 16.84
C THR A 308 -0.61 -1.72 17.21
N ASP A 309 -0.64 -1.39 18.50
CA ASP A 309 -0.57 0.02 18.94
C ASP A 309 0.80 0.66 18.70
N SER A 310 1.86 -0.15 18.56
CA SER A 310 3.24 0.33 18.50
C SER A 310 4.14 -0.41 17.52
N ALA A 311 3.64 -1.42 16.79
CA ALA A 311 4.41 -2.18 15.83
C ALA A 311 3.57 -2.60 14.62
N ILE A 312 4.25 -2.94 13.52
CA ILE A 312 3.65 -3.63 12.39
C ILE A 312 4.34 -4.98 12.17
N LEU A 313 3.57 -5.97 11.76
CA LEU A 313 4.08 -7.19 11.14
C LEU A 313 3.89 -7.05 9.63
N ASP A 314 5.00 -6.83 8.92
CA ASP A 314 5.05 -6.65 7.48
C ASP A 314 5.70 -7.89 6.85
N GLY A 315 4.86 -8.77 6.33
CA GLY A 315 5.26 -10.06 5.78
C GLY A 315 5.76 -11.00 6.88
N SER A 316 7.08 -11.11 7.00
CA SER A 316 7.76 -11.95 7.99
C SER A 316 8.54 -11.15 9.03
N LYS A 317 8.44 -9.81 8.99
CA LYS A 317 9.27 -8.92 9.80
C LYS A 317 8.42 -8.04 10.69
N ILE A 318 8.89 -7.82 11.91
CA ILE A 318 8.27 -6.89 12.86
C ILE A 318 9.06 -5.58 12.84
N TYR A 319 8.35 -4.47 12.70
CA TYR A 319 8.92 -3.13 12.77
C TYR A 319 8.24 -2.31 13.86
N THR A 320 9.02 -1.55 14.62
CA THR A 320 8.50 -0.64 15.64
C THR A 320 8.02 0.67 15.02
N ILE A 321 6.80 1.09 15.34
CA ILE A 321 6.22 2.37 14.90
C ILE A 321 6.95 3.52 15.61
N GLY A 322 7.37 4.53 14.85
CA GLY A 322 8.09 5.71 15.35
C GLY A 322 9.60 5.61 15.17
N SER A 323 10.24 4.47 15.49
CA SER A 323 11.67 4.26 15.17
C SER A 323 11.88 3.70 13.76
N GLY A 324 10.90 2.97 13.22
CA GLY A 324 11.01 2.26 11.94
C GLY A 324 12.01 1.10 11.97
N ALA A 325 12.51 0.73 13.15
CA ALA A 325 13.52 -0.31 13.29
C ALA A 325 12.89 -1.71 13.14
N GLU A 326 13.53 -2.56 12.33
CA GLU A 326 13.26 -3.99 12.30
C GLU A 326 13.70 -4.61 13.64
N THR A 327 12.78 -5.23 14.37
CA THR A 327 13.04 -5.87 15.66
C THR A 327 13.09 -7.39 15.58
N TRP A 328 12.44 -7.98 14.57
CA TRP A 328 12.41 -9.42 14.38
C TRP A 328 12.18 -9.81 12.92
N ASP A 329 12.78 -10.94 12.52
CA ASP A 329 12.60 -11.57 11.22
C ASP A 329 12.33 -13.07 11.41
N PHE A 330 11.10 -13.50 11.13
CA PHE A 330 10.67 -14.90 11.25
C PHE A 330 11.36 -15.82 10.22
N ASP A 331 11.89 -15.32 9.11
CA ASP A 331 12.60 -16.12 8.11
C ASP A 331 14.01 -16.51 8.58
N GLN A 332 14.64 -15.66 9.39
CA GLN A 332 15.94 -15.95 9.99
C GLN A 332 15.84 -16.95 11.16
N HIS A 333 14.69 -17.00 11.82
CA HIS A 333 14.48 -17.77 13.04
C HIS A 333 13.65 -19.04 12.84
N LYS A 334 13.71 -19.67 11.65
CA LYS A 334 12.92 -20.85 11.23
C LYS A 334 12.55 -21.80 12.38
N SER A 335 11.37 -21.59 12.96
CA SER A 335 10.75 -22.52 13.90
C SER A 335 9.75 -23.38 13.13
N GLY A 336 9.62 -24.66 13.48
CA GLY A 336 8.97 -25.71 12.66
C GLY A 336 7.52 -25.46 12.23
N SER A 337 6.83 -24.43 12.75
CA SER A 337 5.51 -23.98 12.30
C SER A 337 5.54 -22.98 11.12
N SER A 338 6.72 -22.54 10.66
CA SER A 338 6.90 -21.47 9.67
C SER A 338 6.40 -21.78 8.23
N ASN A 339 5.89 -22.99 7.98
CA ASN A 339 5.47 -23.38 6.62
C ASN A 339 4.02 -23.02 6.28
N GLN A 340 3.21 -22.60 7.26
CA GLN A 340 1.88 -22.03 7.05
C GLN A 340 1.81 -20.71 7.82
N ARG A 341 2.27 -19.62 7.20
CA ARG A 341 2.00 -18.28 7.70
C ARG A 341 0.63 -17.85 7.22
N THR A 342 -0.16 -17.28 8.12
CA THR A 342 -1.49 -16.76 7.79
C THR A 342 -1.41 -15.66 6.72
N THR A 343 -2.46 -15.53 5.93
CA THR A 343 -2.68 -14.38 5.05
C THR A 343 -3.45 -13.26 5.75
N TYR A 344 -3.80 -13.42 7.03
CA TYR A 344 -4.50 -12.41 7.82
C TYR A 344 -3.74 -11.07 7.84
N SER A 345 -4.43 -10.03 7.37
CA SER A 345 -3.97 -8.65 7.38
C SER A 345 -5.05 -7.76 8.01
N GLY A 346 -4.64 -6.75 8.76
CA GLY A 346 -5.54 -5.84 9.46
C GLY A 346 -5.11 -5.54 10.88
N THR A 347 -6.08 -5.18 11.72
CA THR A 347 -5.89 -4.93 13.15
C THR A 347 -5.45 -6.21 13.86
N ALA A 348 -4.43 -6.13 14.70
CA ALA A 348 -4.01 -7.24 15.57
C ALA A 348 -4.34 -6.93 17.03
N GLY A 349 -3.68 -7.58 17.99
CA GLY A 349 -3.76 -7.21 19.41
C GLY A 349 -3.12 -5.85 19.66
N HIS A 350 -3.22 -5.35 20.90
CA HIS A 350 -2.53 -4.11 21.29
C HIS A 350 -1.00 -4.26 21.25
N SER A 351 -0.50 -5.50 21.43
CA SER A 351 0.92 -5.88 21.39
C SER A 351 1.18 -7.28 20.84
N THR A 352 0.16 -7.89 20.22
CA THR A 352 0.16 -9.31 19.82
C THR A 352 -0.19 -9.47 18.35
N PHE A 353 0.56 -10.30 17.62
CA PHE A 353 0.32 -10.63 16.21
C PHE A 353 -0.24 -12.05 16.05
N ILE A 354 -1.01 -12.27 14.99
CA ILE A 354 -1.50 -13.60 14.57
C ILE A 354 -0.57 -14.12 13.47
N ILE A 355 0.19 -15.18 13.73
CA ILE A 355 1.13 -15.74 12.76
C ILE A 355 0.56 -16.92 11.96
N ASN A 356 -0.44 -17.61 12.51
CA ASN A 356 -1.15 -18.69 11.84
C ASN A 356 -2.62 -18.75 12.30
N VAL A 357 -3.50 -19.20 11.40
CA VAL A 357 -4.91 -19.49 11.67
C VAL A 357 -5.15 -20.94 11.25
N GLU A 358 -5.28 -21.82 12.22
CA GLU A 358 -5.61 -23.23 11.98
C GLU A 358 -7.12 -23.40 11.96
N ASP A 359 -7.70 -23.56 10.77
CA ASP A 359 -9.12 -23.92 10.61
C ASP A 359 -9.31 -25.38 11.07
N ASP A 360 -9.98 -25.55 12.21
CA ASP A 360 -10.12 -26.84 12.90
C ASP A 360 -11.30 -27.67 12.40
N ARG A 361 -11.89 -27.31 11.26
CA ARG A 361 -12.98 -28.09 10.66
C ARG A 361 -12.56 -29.52 10.35
N LYS A 362 -13.22 -30.46 11.04
CA LYS A 362 -13.21 -31.87 10.64
C LYS A 362 -14.16 -32.06 9.46
N GLY A 363 -13.64 -32.58 8.36
CA GLY A 363 -14.35 -32.78 7.09
C GLY A 363 -15.80 -33.27 7.24
N GLY A 364 -16.69 -32.56 6.57
CA GLY A 364 -18.14 -32.74 6.54
C GLY A 364 -18.77 -31.41 6.18
N GLN A 365 -19.14 -31.24 4.92
CA GLN A 365 -19.76 -30.04 4.36
C GLN A 365 -21.23 -29.98 4.79
N ASP A 366 -21.46 -29.82 6.10
CA ASP A 366 -22.76 -29.41 6.60
C ASP A 366 -22.75 -27.89 6.67
N ASP A 367 -23.60 -27.25 5.86
CA ASP A 367 -23.76 -25.78 5.74
C ASP A 367 -24.15 -25.10 7.08
N ASN A 368 -24.43 -25.91 8.10
CA ASN A 368 -24.70 -25.53 9.49
C ASN A 368 -23.57 -26.00 10.42
N SER A 369 -22.31 -25.73 10.10
CA SER A 369 -21.15 -25.97 10.99
C SER A 369 -20.52 -24.67 11.47
N ALA A 370 -20.26 -24.60 12.79
CA ALA A 370 -19.71 -23.40 13.42
C ALA A 370 -18.36 -23.06 12.79
N GLN A 371 -18.12 -21.78 12.60
CA GLN A 371 -16.89 -21.28 12.01
C GLN A 371 -15.89 -21.00 13.13
N PHE A 372 -14.86 -21.84 13.24
CA PHE A 372 -13.90 -21.76 14.33
C PHE A 372 -12.52 -22.29 13.96
N GLY A 373 -11.52 -21.84 14.71
CA GLY A 373 -10.15 -22.33 14.57
C GLY A 373 -9.27 -21.89 15.74
N ARG A 374 -8.01 -22.30 15.71
CA ARG A 374 -7.00 -21.91 16.69
C ARG A 374 -6.06 -20.89 16.08
N LEU A 375 -5.79 -19.83 16.83
CA LEU A 375 -4.87 -18.77 16.44
C LEU A 375 -3.50 -19.07 17.05
N SER A 376 -2.45 -19.02 16.23
CA SER A 376 -1.08 -18.95 16.73
C SER A 376 -0.70 -17.48 16.90
N LEU A 377 -0.41 -17.11 18.14
CA LEU A 377 -0.20 -15.75 18.59
C LEU A 377 1.25 -15.55 19.05
N VAL A 378 1.80 -14.37 18.82
CA VAL A 378 3.13 -13.98 19.29
C VAL A 378 3.09 -12.56 19.86
N SER A 379 3.76 -12.34 20.98
CA SER A 379 4.00 -10.98 21.48
C SER A 379 5.00 -10.28 20.59
N GLN A 380 4.81 -8.98 20.35
CA GLN A 380 5.82 -8.15 19.68
C GLN A 380 7.13 -8.04 20.48
N ASP A 381 7.08 -8.19 21.81
CA ASP A 381 8.24 -8.08 22.71
C ASP A 381 8.98 -9.42 22.87
N ASN A 382 8.28 -10.54 22.65
CA ASN A 382 8.87 -11.88 22.66
C ASN A 382 8.38 -12.72 21.46
N PRO A 383 8.73 -12.33 20.23
CA PRO A 383 8.18 -12.93 19.01
C PRO A 383 8.64 -14.37 18.76
N GLY A 384 9.66 -14.84 19.48
CA GLY A 384 10.11 -16.24 19.42
C GLY A 384 9.19 -17.23 20.12
N GLN A 385 8.27 -16.76 20.98
CA GLN A 385 7.37 -17.61 21.73
C GLN A 385 5.98 -17.60 21.10
N VAL A 386 5.58 -18.76 20.58
CA VAL A 386 4.26 -18.95 19.95
C VAL A 386 3.28 -19.53 20.97
N HIS A 387 2.11 -18.90 21.09
CA HIS A 387 1.01 -19.31 21.93
C HIS A 387 -0.18 -19.73 21.07
N THR A 388 -0.86 -20.80 21.45
CA THR A 388 -2.06 -21.26 20.74
C THR A 388 -3.31 -20.85 21.51
N SER A 389 -4.23 -20.16 20.84
CA SER A 389 -5.48 -19.73 21.48
C SER A 389 -6.43 -20.90 21.77
N PRO A 390 -7.41 -20.73 22.66
CA PRO A 390 -8.65 -21.49 22.64
C PRO A 390 -9.36 -21.39 21.28
N PRO A 391 -10.34 -22.27 20.97
CA PRO A 391 -11.15 -22.17 19.76
C PRO A 391 -11.79 -20.79 19.62
N ALA A 392 -11.29 -20.02 18.65
CA ALA A 392 -11.77 -18.69 18.31
C ALA A 392 -12.81 -18.78 17.20
N ALA A 393 -13.79 -17.89 17.23
CA ALA A 393 -14.73 -17.74 16.13
C ALA A 393 -14.04 -17.11 14.93
N LEU A 394 -14.20 -17.75 13.78
CA LEU A 394 -13.70 -17.27 12.51
C LEU A 394 -14.84 -16.65 11.71
N MET A 395 -14.46 -15.94 10.65
CA MET A 395 -15.40 -15.43 9.66
C MET A 395 -16.25 -16.53 8.99
N ILE A 396 -17.49 -16.18 8.64
CA ILE A 396 -18.51 -17.17 8.24
C ILE A 396 -18.35 -17.70 6.80
N GLU A 397 -17.87 -16.91 5.84
CA GLU A 397 -17.66 -17.43 4.47
C GLU A 397 -16.25 -17.88 4.20
N THR A 398 -15.31 -17.15 4.75
CA THR A 398 -13.89 -17.23 4.43
C THR A 398 -13.13 -17.37 5.74
N PRO A 399 -13.01 -18.59 6.28
CA PRO A 399 -12.50 -18.84 7.63
C PRO A 399 -11.18 -18.14 7.84
N ASN A 400 -11.23 -17.04 8.57
CA ASN A 400 -10.09 -16.22 8.89
C ASN A 400 -10.33 -15.56 10.24
N ALA A 401 -9.25 -15.13 10.88
CA ALA A 401 -9.33 -14.40 12.13
C ALA A 401 -10.06 -13.07 11.93
N ILE A 402 -10.73 -12.62 12.97
CA ILE A 402 -11.28 -11.27 13.07
C ILE A 402 -10.84 -10.66 14.39
N CYS A 403 -10.30 -9.45 14.32
CA CYS A 403 -9.87 -8.69 15.47
C CYS A 403 -10.43 -7.27 15.37
N ILE A 404 -11.11 -6.83 16.44
CA ILE A 404 -11.76 -5.53 16.54
C ILE A 404 -11.17 -4.84 17.75
N ASP A 405 -10.41 -3.78 17.52
CA ASP A 405 -9.71 -3.02 18.56
C ASP A 405 -8.89 -3.91 19.51
N GLY A 406 -8.25 -4.96 18.99
CA GLY A 406 -7.46 -5.90 19.80
C GLY A 406 -8.25 -7.09 20.39
N TRP A 407 -9.56 -7.13 20.19
CA TRP A 407 -10.46 -8.16 20.73
C TRP A 407 -10.97 -9.12 19.67
N THR A 408 -11.24 -10.36 20.10
CA THR A 408 -11.93 -11.38 19.31
C THR A 408 -12.93 -12.14 20.18
N ALA A 409 -13.65 -13.10 19.61
CA ALA A 409 -14.55 -13.97 20.37
C ALA A 409 -14.08 -15.43 20.34
N ILE A 410 -14.17 -16.11 21.48
CA ILE A 410 -13.88 -17.53 21.65
C ILE A 410 -15.13 -18.28 22.10
N TYR A 411 -15.14 -19.59 21.86
CA TYR A 411 -16.18 -20.48 22.37
C TYR A 411 -15.87 -20.83 23.84
N ARG A 412 -16.83 -20.58 24.74
CA ARG A 412 -16.67 -20.77 26.19
C ARG A 412 -16.37 -22.23 26.53
N ASP A 413 -17.14 -23.14 25.94
CA ASP A 413 -17.15 -24.57 26.28
C ASP A 413 -16.17 -25.38 25.39
N GLY A 414 -15.13 -24.73 24.88
CA GLY A 414 -14.18 -25.33 23.95
C GLY A 414 -14.72 -25.41 22.52
N ALA A 415 -14.20 -26.37 21.73
CA ALA A 415 -14.55 -26.46 20.32
C ALA A 415 -16.07 -26.69 20.16
N PRO A 416 -16.73 -25.99 19.23
CA PRO A 416 -18.15 -26.16 19.01
C PRO A 416 -18.44 -27.58 18.50
N THR A 417 -19.39 -28.23 19.16
CA THR A 417 -19.90 -29.57 18.84
C THR A 417 -21.42 -29.58 18.97
N SER A 418 -22.08 -30.64 18.50
CA SER A 418 -23.52 -30.82 18.70
C SER A 418 -23.93 -30.99 20.17
N ALA A 419 -22.98 -31.25 21.08
CA ALA A 419 -23.25 -31.42 22.51
C ALA A 419 -23.31 -30.10 23.28
N ASN A 420 -22.58 -29.07 22.85
CA ASN A 420 -22.53 -27.75 23.52
C ASN A 420 -23.28 -26.64 22.76
N GLY A 421 -23.70 -26.90 21.52
CA GLY A 421 -24.55 -25.98 20.77
C GLY A 421 -24.92 -26.48 19.38
N SER A 422 -25.62 -25.63 18.63
CA SER A 422 -25.99 -25.88 17.23
C SER A 422 -26.42 -24.57 16.58
N PHE A 423 -26.62 -24.54 15.27
CA PHE A 423 -27.23 -23.37 14.59
C PHE A 423 -28.67 -23.08 15.01
N HIS A 424 -29.32 -23.98 15.75
CA HIS A 424 -30.65 -23.73 16.30
C HIS A 424 -30.62 -23.02 17.65
N GLN A 425 -29.51 -23.11 18.38
CA GLN A 425 -29.40 -22.65 19.77
C GLN A 425 -28.20 -21.74 20.02
N GLY A 426 -27.26 -21.65 19.08
CA GLY A 426 -25.98 -20.97 19.21
C GLY A 426 -25.03 -21.76 20.11
N TRP A 427 -23.86 -21.18 20.34
CA TRP A 427 -22.87 -21.62 21.33
C TRP A 427 -22.63 -20.50 22.33
N GLU A 428 -22.25 -20.85 23.56
CA GLU A 428 -21.79 -19.87 24.53
C GLU A 428 -20.47 -19.25 24.07
N MET A 429 -20.41 -17.93 23.99
CA MET A 429 -19.24 -17.19 23.50
C MET A 429 -18.75 -16.17 24.53
N GLN A 430 -17.46 -15.85 24.45
CA GLN A 430 -16.81 -14.86 25.29
C GLN A 430 -15.90 -13.96 24.44
N ALA A 431 -15.88 -12.67 24.75
CA ALA A 431 -14.90 -11.73 24.21
C ALA A 431 -13.59 -11.82 25.00
N VAL A 432 -12.47 -11.76 24.28
CA VAL A 432 -11.10 -11.79 24.81
C VAL A 432 -10.18 -10.88 24.02
N THR A 433 -9.19 -10.26 24.67
CA THR A 433 -8.08 -9.59 23.97
C THR A 433 -7.12 -10.64 23.44
N LEU A 434 -6.51 -10.40 22.27
CA LEU A 434 -5.43 -11.26 21.79
C LEU A 434 -4.23 -11.28 22.75
N ASP A 435 -3.98 -10.16 23.42
CA ASP A 435 -2.88 -10.01 24.39
C ASP A 435 -3.06 -10.90 25.62
N SER A 436 -4.29 -11.01 26.15
CA SER A 436 -4.57 -11.91 27.28
C SER A 436 -4.38 -13.38 26.95
N LEU A 437 -4.47 -13.77 25.67
CA LEU A 437 -4.35 -15.17 25.24
C LEU A 437 -2.90 -15.69 25.26
N LEU A 438 -1.92 -14.81 25.51
CA LEU A 438 -0.53 -15.21 25.71
C LEU A 438 -0.29 -15.87 27.09
N SER A 439 -1.23 -15.72 28.03
CA SER A 439 -1.12 -16.22 29.40
C SER A 439 -2.44 -16.85 29.83
N GLU A 440 -2.42 -18.08 30.35
CA GLU A 440 -3.66 -18.72 30.80
C GLU A 440 -4.32 -17.95 31.95
N GLU A 441 -3.54 -17.36 32.86
CA GLU A 441 -4.04 -16.60 33.99
C GLU A 441 -4.72 -15.29 33.53
N ASP A 442 -4.04 -14.50 32.70
CA ASP A 442 -4.57 -13.24 32.17
C ASP A 442 -5.79 -13.49 31.27
N SER A 443 -5.75 -14.57 30.49
CA SER A 443 -6.87 -15.00 29.65
C SER A 443 -8.14 -15.26 30.48
N GLN A 444 -8.04 -15.86 31.68
CA GLN A 444 -9.23 -16.09 32.50
C GLN A 444 -9.78 -14.80 33.12
N GLN A 445 -8.92 -13.84 33.42
CA GLN A 445 -9.32 -12.57 34.02
C GLN A 445 -9.97 -11.61 33.00
N GLN A 446 -9.62 -11.71 31.72
CA GLN A 446 -10.11 -10.84 30.65
C GLN A 446 -11.13 -11.49 29.71
N ARG A 447 -11.85 -12.52 30.19
CA ARG A 447 -12.99 -13.12 29.47
C ARG A 447 -14.30 -12.44 29.85
N HIS A 448 -15.03 -11.98 28.85
CA HIS A 448 -16.32 -11.32 29.04
C HIS A 448 -17.42 -12.09 28.30
N ASP A 449 -18.48 -12.44 29.01
CA ASP A 449 -19.58 -13.22 28.45
C ASP A 449 -20.35 -12.45 27.38
N LEU A 450 -20.53 -13.09 26.21
CA LEU A 450 -21.31 -12.58 25.09
C LEU A 450 -22.67 -13.27 24.95
N GLY A 451 -22.93 -14.30 25.75
CA GLY A 451 -24.10 -15.15 25.66
C GLY A 451 -24.05 -16.11 24.47
N ARG A 452 -25.24 -16.58 24.05
CA ARG A 452 -25.37 -17.55 22.96
C ARG A 452 -25.41 -16.87 21.59
N SER A 453 -24.50 -17.27 20.71
CA SER A 453 -24.41 -16.78 19.34
C SER A 453 -24.00 -17.90 18.37
N VAL A 454 -24.35 -17.73 17.09
CA VAL A 454 -23.86 -18.58 16.00
C VAL A 454 -22.56 -18.07 15.37
N GLY A 455 -22.07 -16.90 15.78
CA GLY A 455 -20.80 -16.34 15.32
C GLY A 455 -20.69 -14.82 15.49
N ILE A 456 -19.54 -14.29 15.07
CA ILE A 456 -19.28 -12.84 15.04
C ILE A 456 -19.95 -12.25 13.79
N ASN A 457 -20.66 -11.16 13.99
CA ASN A 457 -21.12 -10.33 12.88
C ASN A 457 -19.99 -9.41 12.42
N ALA A 458 -19.20 -9.90 11.46
CA ALA A 458 -17.97 -9.25 11.07
C ALA A 458 -18.21 -7.86 10.42
N THR A 459 -19.25 -7.69 9.60
CA THR A 459 -19.61 -6.41 8.99
C THR A 459 -19.96 -5.39 10.07
N ALA A 460 -20.94 -5.69 10.93
CA ALA A 460 -21.32 -4.80 12.03
C ALA A 460 -20.11 -4.42 12.88
N SER A 461 -19.29 -5.41 13.21
CA SER A 461 -18.18 -5.20 14.12
C SER A 461 -17.17 -4.20 13.57
N LEU A 462 -16.86 -4.30 12.28
CA LEU A 462 -15.98 -3.37 11.59
C LEU A 462 -16.60 -1.98 11.39
N THR A 463 -17.91 -1.90 11.17
CA THR A 463 -18.62 -0.60 10.98
C THR A 463 -18.74 0.19 12.29
N THR A 464 -18.81 -0.51 13.42
CA THR A 464 -19.06 0.08 14.75
C THR A 464 -17.80 0.20 15.61
N GLY A 465 -16.72 -0.53 15.28
CA GLY A 465 -15.57 -0.68 16.17
C GLY A 465 -15.95 -1.39 17.48
N LYS A 466 -16.87 -2.36 17.40
CA LYS A 466 -17.39 -3.12 18.56
C LYS A 466 -17.43 -4.59 18.20
N VAL A 467 -17.34 -5.50 19.17
CA VAL A 467 -17.53 -6.93 18.88
C VAL A 467 -19.03 -7.22 18.87
N VAL A 468 -19.60 -7.37 17.68
CA VAL A 468 -21.03 -7.57 17.48
C VAL A 468 -21.33 -9.03 17.17
N MET A 469 -22.30 -9.61 17.86
CA MET A 469 -22.66 -11.02 17.75
C MET A 469 -23.96 -11.23 16.98
N LEU A 470 -24.02 -12.33 16.21
CA LEU A 470 -25.24 -12.81 15.57
C LEU A 470 -26.18 -13.47 16.58
N PRO A 471 -27.47 -13.65 16.26
CA PRO A 471 -28.41 -14.31 17.15
C PRO A 471 -28.05 -15.78 17.35
N GLY A 472 -28.09 -16.28 18.59
CA GLY A 472 -27.96 -17.71 18.87
C GLY A 472 -29.08 -18.55 18.26
N THR A 473 -30.27 -17.96 18.08
CA THR A 473 -31.41 -18.60 17.42
C THR A 473 -31.74 -17.87 16.11
N PRO A 474 -30.89 -18.01 15.06
CA PRO A 474 -31.18 -17.41 13.76
C PRO A 474 -32.52 -17.95 13.22
N SER A 475 -33.23 -17.14 12.44
CA SER A 475 -34.52 -17.49 11.86
C SER A 475 -34.45 -18.64 10.85
N SER A 476 -35.61 -19.13 10.39
CA SER A 476 -35.66 -20.19 9.36
C SER A 476 -35.03 -19.75 8.04
N SER A 477 -35.26 -18.50 7.62
CA SER A 477 -34.65 -17.92 6.42
C SER A 477 -33.13 -17.85 6.56
N ALA A 478 -32.66 -17.43 7.73
CA ALA A 478 -31.26 -17.34 8.09
C ALA A 478 -30.54 -18.70 8.08
N ARG A 479 -31.18 -19.73 8.65
CA ARG A 479 -30.62 -21.09 8.72
C ARG A 479 -30.50 -21.77 7.35
N ASN A 480 -31.43 -21.51 6.44
CA ASN A 480 -31.43 -22.14 5.12
C ASN A 480 -30.37 -21.55 4.16
N THR A 481 -29.87 -20.36 4.50
CA THR A 481 -29.00 -19.57 3.63
C THR A 481 -27.86 -18.99 4.48
N PHE A 482 -27.26 -19.80 5.36
CA PHE A 482 -26.28 -19.31 6.33
C PHE A 482 -24.89 -19.12 5.67
N THR A 483 -24.79 -18.12 4.80
CA THR A 483 -23.54 -17.56 4.25
C THR A 483 -23.61 -16.03 4.30
N GLU A 484 -22.46 -15.36 4.35
CA GLU A 484 -22.35 -13.91 4.50
C GLU A 484 -22.98 -13.11 3.33
N HIS A 485 -22.98 -13.66 2.12
CA HIS A 485 -23.68 -13.10 0.96
C HIS A 485 -25.19 -13.36 0.99
N SER A 486 -25.60 -14.34 1.78
CA SER A 486 -26.99 -14.77 1.89
C SER A 486 -27.78 -14.07 2.99
N PHE A 487 -27.09 -13.32 3.87
CA PHE A 487 -27.68 -12.38 4.81
C PHE A 487 -28.73 -11.45 4.15
N ASN A 488 -28.52 -11.09 2.87
CA ASN A 488 -29.49 -10.34 2.07
C ASN A 488 -30.87 -11.01 1.92
N PHE A 489 -30.92 -12.34 1.96
CA PHE A 489 -32.14 -13.15 1.84
C PHE A 489 -32.80 -13.45 3.18
N TRP A 490 -32.20 -13.04 4.30
CA TRP A 490 -32.84 -13.19 5.61
C TRP A 490 -34.07 -12.28 5.66
N GLU A 491 -35.22 -12.83 6.00
CA GLU A 491 -36.49 -12.10 5.99
C GLU A 491 -36.56 -11.08 7.14
N GLU A 492 -35.93 -11.40 8.27
CA GLU A 492 -35.97 -10.60 9.48
C GLU A 492 -34.98 -9.43 9.44
N PRO A 493 -35.37 -8.23 9.88
CA PRO A 493 -34.52 -7.05 9.84
C PRO A 493 -33.46 -7.00 10.95
N HIS A 494 -33.63 -7.77 12.04
CA HIS A 494 -32.82 -7.65 13.26
C HIS A 494 -31.91 -8.86 13.50
N THR A 495 -30.59 -8.66 13.53
CA THR A 495 -29.60 -9.75 13.68
C THR A 495 -28.46 -9.42 14.64
N VAL A 496 -28.65 -8.43 15.51
CA VAL A 496 -27.70 -8.12 16.57
C VAL A 496 -28.23 -8.72 17.86
N SER A 497 -27.44 -9.61 18.48
CA SER A 497 -27.80 -10.23 19.77
C SER A 497 -27.07 -9.60 20.96
N ALA A 498 -25.81 -9.26 20.75
CA ALA A 498 -24.95 -8.64 21.74
C ALA A 498 -23.97 -7.70 21.04
N VAL A 499 -23.66 -6.59 21.71
CA VAL A 499 -22.64 -5.64 21.28
C VAL A 499 -21.70 -5.44 22.45
N PHE A 500 -20.48 -5.94 22.34
CA PHE A 500 -19.44 -5.75 23.33
C PHE A 500 -18.56 -4.57 22.93
N ASP A 501 -18.32 -3.68 23.90
CA ASP A 501 -17.48 -2.50 23.73
C ASP A 501 -16.07 -2.75 24.28
N PRO A 502 -15.05 -2.89 23.41
CA PRO A 502 -13.64 -3.04 23.80
C PRO A 502 -13.15 -2.00 24.80
N SER A 503 -13.62 -0.76 24.68
CA SER A 503 -13.11 0.38 25.47
C SER A 503 -13.61 0.36 26.91
N THR A 504 -14.83 -0.12 27.14
CA THR A 504 -15.46 -0.20 28.46
C THR A 504 -15.48 -1.62 29.02
N GLN A 505 -15.13 -2.61 28.19
CA GLN A 505 -15.14 -4.06 28.47
C GLN A 505 -16.51 -4.56 28.96
N LYS A 506 -17.58 -4.01 28.38
CA LYS A 506 -18.96 -4.29 28.76
C LYS A 506 -19.85 -4.50 27.54
N LEU A 507 -20.91 -5.26 27.75
CA LEU A 507 -22.03 -5.30 26.80
C LEU A 507 -22.76 -3.96 26.83
N LEU A 508 -23.03 -3.41 25.64
CA LEU A 508 -23.82 -2.21 25.50
C LEU A 508 -25.30 -2.51 25.78
N PRO A 509 -25.96 -1.72 26.64
CA PRO A 509 -27.38 -1.85 26.89
C PRO A 509 -28.19 -1.46 25.65
N MET A 510 -29.05 -2.36 25.17
CA MET A 510 -29.88 -2.15 23.98
C MET A 510 -31.12 -1.27 24.26
N ASP A 511 -31.39 -0.94 25.52
CA ASP A 511 -32.48 -0.07 25.95
C ASP A 511 -32.06 1.41 26.10
N GLN A 512 -30.78 1.72 25.86
CA GLN A 512 -30.20 3.06 25.96
C GLN A 512 -29.70 3.57 24.60
N PRO A 513 -29.56 4.89 24.40
CA PRO A 513 -28.89 5.45 23.24
C PRO A 513 -27.40 5.11 23.27
N SER A 514 -26.87 4.62 22.14
CA SER A 514 -25.45 4.27 22.01
C SER A 514 -24.69 5.15 21.01
N GLY A 515 -25.40 5.91 20.17
CA GLY A 515 -24.82 6.65 19.05
C GLY A 515 -24.31 5.78 17.90
N LEU A 516 -24.35 4.45 18.04
CA LEU A 516 -24.05 3.51 16.96
C LEU A 516 -25.24 3.46 15.98
N ILE A 517 -24.95 3.13 14.73
CA ILE A 517 -25.95 2.97 13.67
C ILE A 517 -26.28 1.49 13.53
N ARG A 518 -27.56 1.15 13.74
CA ARG A 518 -28.09 -0.19 13.49
C ARG A 518 -28.25 -0.46 12.02
N ALA A 519 -28.90 0.46 11.31
CA ALA A 519 -29.29 0.28 9.93
C ALA A 519 -29.28 1.63 9.22
N VAL A 520 -28.88 1.62 7.95
CA VAL A 520 -28.99 2.76 7.06
C VAL A 520 -29.62 2.32 5.74
N GLY A 521 -30.49 3.16 5.20
CA GLY A 521 -31.18 2.89 3.96
C GLY A 521 -31.61 4.14 3.24
N VAL A 522 -31.85 4.03 1.94
CA VAL A 522 -32.51 5.07 1.14
C VAL A 522 -33.91 4.58 0.81
N SER A 523 -34.89 5.47 0.90
CA SER A 523 -36.25 5.21 0.46
C SER A 523 -36.90 6.44 -0.15
N PRO A 524 -38.03 6.30 -0.87
CA PRO A 524 -38.78 7.45 -1.36
C PRO A 524 -39.32 8.31 -0.21
N THR A 525 -39.46 9.62 -0.43
CA THR A 525 -39.99 10.56 0.58
C THR A 525 -41.47 10.37 0.88
N SER A 526 -42.26 9.99 -0.12
CA SER A 526 -43.73 9.93 -0.02
C SER A 526 -44.30 8.63 -0.59
N THR A 527 -44.40 8.53 -1.92
CA THR A 527 -44.91 7.35 -2.65
C THR A 527 -43.76 6.56 -3.26
N PHE A 528 -44.00 5.27 -3.57
CA PHE A 528 -43.01 4.41 -4.21
C PHE A 528 -42.43 4.96 -5.52
N ASP A 529 -43.23 5.74 -6.26
CA ASP A 529 -42.85 6.36 -7.54
C ASP A 529 -42.17 7.73 -7.38
N SER A 530 -42.00 8.23 -6.15
CA SER A 530 -41.35 9.51 -5.92
C SER A 530 -39.88 9.45 -6.36
N LEU A 531 -39.46 10.44 -7.14
CA LEU A 531 -38.07 10.67 -7.50
C LEU A 531 -37.28 11.33 -6.36
N GLU A 532 -37.98 11.88 -5.37
CA GLU A 532 -37.36 12.41 -4.17
C GLU A 532 -36.99 11.27 -3.23
N ALA A 533 -35.72 11.25 -2.84
CA ALA A 533 -35.15 10.26 -1.95
C ALA A 533 -34.88 10.87 -0.58
N ARG A 534 -34.98 10.03 0.45
CA ARG A 534 -34.48 10.31 1.79
C ARG A 534 -33.56 9.21 2.25
N VAL A 535 -32.53 9.60 3.00
CA VAL A 535 -31.74 8.67 3.80
C VAL A 535 -32.45 8.49 5.14
N ARG A 536 -32.41 7.26 5.64
CA ARG A 536 -32.94 6.82 6.92
C ARG A 536 -31.82 6.17 7.70
N VAL A 537 -31.67 6.54 8.96
CA VAL A 537 -30.61 6.04 9.85
C VAL A 537 -31.26 5.62 11.17
N ALA A 538 -31.27 4.31 11.41
CA ALA A 538 -31.79 3.75 12.65
C ALA A 538 -30.65 3.63 13.68
N PRO A 539 -30.79 4.20 14.89
CA PRO A 539 -29.82 4.00 15.96
C PRO A 539 -29.80 2.55 16.43
N MET A 540 -28.64 2.13 16.95
CA MET A 540 -28.52 0.92 17.75
C MET A 540 -28.99 1.22 19.18
N GLY A 541 -29.93 0.43 19.67
CA GLY A 541 -30.58 0.63 20.95
C GLY A 541 -31.77 1.59 20.87
N ARG A 542 -32.05 2.32 21.96
CA ARG A 542 -33.20 3.24 22.02
C ARG A 542 -32.86 4.59 21.39
N GLY A 543 -33.67 5.02 20.42
CA GLY A 543 -33.58 6.34 19.81
C GLY A 543 -34.55 6.48 18.65
N GLU A 544 -34.81 7.72 18.24
CA GLU A 544 -35.60 7.98 17.04
C GLU A 544 -34.73 7.79 15.79
N GLU A 545 -35.36 7.28 14.73
CA GLU A 545 -34.72 7.17 13.43
C GLU A 545 -34.47 8.58 12.86
N ALA A 546 -33.22 8.87 12.51
CA ALA A 546 -32.88 10.10 11.81
C ALA A 546 -33.23 9.94 10.33
N SER A 547 -33.76 10.99 9.72
CA SER A 547 -34.07 10.99 8.29
C SER A 547 -33.91 12.38 7.69
N PHE A 548 -33.25 12.43 6.53
CA PHE A 548 -33.03 13.68 5.80
C PHE A 548 -33.16 13.43 4.29
N THR A 549 -33.65 14.43 3.57
CA THR A 549 -33.82 14.37 2.12
C THR A 549 -32.48 14.52 1.41
N ILE A 550 -32.32 13.84 0.28
CA ILE A 550 -31.15 13.99 -0.60
C ILE A 550 -31.59 14.55 -1.94
N SER A 551 -30.73 15.35 -2.58
CA SER A 551 -31.04 15.99 -3.86
C SER A 551 -31.28 14.95 -4.96
N THR A 552 -32.17 15.27 -5.90
CA THR A 552 -32.38 14.46 -7.10
C THR A 552 -31.05 14.28 -7.86
N GLY A 553 -30.75 13.04 -8.28
CA GLY A 553 -29.48 12.70 -8.93
C GLY A 553 -28.36 12.26 -7.97
N SER A 554 -28.61 12.21 -6.65
CA SER A 554 -27.65 11.69 -5.65
C SER A 554 -27.52 10.17 -5.63
N ILE A 555 -28.40 9.46 -6.35
CA ILE A 555 -28.45 8.01 -6.42
C ILE A 555 -28.68 7.57 -7.87
N PHE A 556 -28.17 6.38 -8.21
CA PHE A 556 -28.31 5.83 -9.54
C PHE A 556 -29.58 4.99 -9.70
N HIS A 557 -29.88 4.12 -8.73
CA HIS A 557 -31.10 3.32 -8.75
C HIS A 557 -32.27 4.10 -8.13
N ALA A 558 -33.49 3.64 -8.39
CA ALA A 558 -34.68 4.20 -7.74
C ALA A 558 -34.53 4.17 -6.19
N PRO A 559 -35.06 5.17 -5.46
CA PRO A 559 -34.88 5.26 -4.01
C PRO A 559 -35.37 4.02 -3.25
N GLY A 560 -36.37 3.31 -3.77
CA GLY A 560 -36.88 2.05 -3.22
C GLY A 560 -36.18 0.78 -3.73
N SER A 561 -35.08 0.91 -4.47
CA SER A 561 -34.32 -0.25 -4.96
C SER A 561 -33.69 -0.99 -3.80
N TYR A 562 -33.74 -2.33 -3.85
CA TYR A 562 -33.08 -3.15 -2.83
C TYR A 562 -31.61 -2.75 -2.69
N GLU A 563 -30.89 -2.32 -3.73
CA GLU A 563 -29.48 -1.87 -3.65
C GLU A 563 -29.19 -0.87 -2.51
N TYR A 564 -30.16 -0.03 -2.14
CA TYR A 564 -30.02 0.99 -1.09
C TYR A 564 -30.66 0.64 0.26
N ASN A 565 -30.95 -0.63 0.54
CA ASN A 565 -31.50 -1.11 1.82
C ASN A 565 -32.79 -0.38 2.27
N PRO A 566 -33.81 -0.23 1.40
CA PRO A 566 -35.04 0.50 1.73
C PRO A 566 -35.83 -0.15 2.87
N GLY A 567 -35.66 -1.46 3.06
CA GLY A 567 -36.23 -2.24 4.16
C GLY A 567 -35.54 -2.04 5.51
N MET A 568 -34.47 -1.24 5.59
CA MET A 568 -33.74 -0.95 6.83
C MET A 568 -33.28 -2.21 7.57
N LYS A 569 -32.77 -3.21 6.84
CA LYS A 569 -32.08 -4.35 7.47
C LYS A 569 -30.83 -3.85 8.18
N ASP A 570 -30.47 -4.47 9.30
CA ASP A 570 -29.29 -4.06 10.05
C ASP A 570 -28.06 -3.99 9.15
N ILE A 571 -27.22 -2.95 9.31
CA ILE A 571 -25.92 -2.83 8.63
C ILE A 571 -25.03 -4.05 8.89
N ALA A 572 -25.30 -4.71 10.00
CA ALA A 572 -24.82 -6.02 10.40
C ALA A 572 -25.02 -7.13 9.35
N ILE A 573 -25.93 -6.96 8.41
CA ILE A 573 -26.38 -8.04 7.51
C ILE A 573 -26.00 -7.72 6.06
N ARG A 574 -25.75 -6.45 5.72
CA ARG A 574 -25.88 -6.02 4.32
C ARG A 574 -24.57 -5.66 3.63
N SER A 575 -23.83 -6.69 3.24
CA SER A 575 -22.52 -6.61 2.56
C SER A 575 -22.57 -6.03 1.14
N SER A 576 -23.71 -6.08 0.44
CA SER A 576 -23.83 -5.63 -0.96
C SER A 576 -24.48 -4.25 -1.15
N SER A 577 -24.88 -3.57 -0.07
CA SER A 577 -25.63 -2.32 -0.21
C SER A 577 -24.77 -1.18 -0.74
N LYS A 578 -25.37 -0.34 -1.59
CA LYS A 578 -24.82 0.95 -2.03
C LYS A 578 -24.88 2.05 -0.96
N VAL A 579 -25.29 1.71 0.27
CA VAL A 579 -25.27 2.62 1.42
C VAL A 579 -24.74 1.88 2.65
N SER A 580 -23.83 2.52 3.39
CA SER A 580 -23.27 2.01 4.63
C SER A 580 -22.99 3.15 5.61
N ALA A 581 -22.51 2.84 6.82
CA ALA A 581 -22.30 3.80 7.87
C ALA A 581 -21.12 3.40 8.77
N LEU A 582 -20.24 4.36 9.09
CA LEU A 582 -19.05 4.14 9.91
C LEU A 582 -19.15 4.95 11.20
N HIS A 583 -18.90 4.31 12.33
CA HIS A 583 -18.76 4.99 13.60
C HIS A 583 -17.34 5.55 13.75
N THR A 584 -17.19 6.87 13.86
CA THR A 584 -15.88 7.52 14.01
C THR A 584 -15.87 8.51 15.17
N PRO A 585 -14.70 8.85 15.74
CA PRO A 585 -14.59 9.94 16.69
C PRO A 585 -15.17 11.24 16.13
N GLY A 586 -16.06 11.89 16.88
CA GLY A 586 -16.71 13.16 16.55
C GLY A 586 -17.95 13.06 15.67
N ALA A 587 -18.08 12.04 14.80
CA ALA A 587 -19.24 11.90 13.93
C ALA A 587 -19.47 10.46 13.46
N ASN A 588 -20.72 10.12 13.18
CA ASN A 588 -21.05 8.95 12.37
C ASN A 588 -21.05 9.34 10.89
N ILE A 589 -20.43 8.53 10.04
CA ILE A 589 -20.32 8.82 8.61
C ILE A 589 -21.25 7.90 7.83
N VAL A 590 -22.30 8.44 7.22
CA VAL A 590 -23.09 7.69 6.23
C VAL A 590 -22.39 7.80 4.87
N ILE A 591 -22.18 6.65 4.23
CA ILE A 591 -21.47 6.52 2.96
C ILE A 591 -22.48 6.07 1.91
N LEU A 592 -22.71 6.92 0.92
CA LEU A 592 -23.65 6.66 -0.16
C LEU A 592 -22.89 6.53 -1.48
N ASN A 593 -23.17 5.46 -2.22
CA ASN A 593 -22.70 5.29 -3.59
C ASN A 593 -23.71 5.85 -4.60
N PRO A 594 -23.38 6.97 -5.28
CA PRO A 594 -24.24 7.59 -6.27
C PRO A 594 -24.18 6.93 -7.66
N THR A 595 -23.28 5.97 -7.92
CA THR A 595 -23.01 5.49 -9.29
C THR A 595 -23.60 4.12 -9.61
N ALA A 596 -23.76 3.86 -10.92
CA ALA A 596 -24.14 2.56 -11.48
C ALA A 596 -23.05 1.50 -11.38
N GLN A 597 -21.79 1.95 -11.29
CA GLN A 597 -20.63 1.12 -11.57
C GLN A 597 -20.60 -0.11 -10.66
N PRO A 598 -20.24 -1.28 -11.22
CA PRO A 598 -19.97 -2.48 -10.43
C PRO A 598 -18.97 -2.16 -9.31
N THR A 599 -18.97 -2.99 -8.28
CA THR A 599 -18.24 -2.79 -7.03
C THR A 599 -16.73 -2.90 -7.11
N TYR A 600 -16.15 -3.09 -8.30
CA TYR A 600 -14.74 -3.42 -8.51
C TYR A 600 -13.88 -2.27 -9.05
N GLU A 601 -14.44 -1.09 -9.33
CA GLU A 601 -13.74 0.08 -9.86
C GLU A 601 -13.64 1.22 -8.82
N ASN A 602 -12.67 2.12 -8.99
CA ASN A 602 -12.54 3.35 -8.20
C ASN A 602 -13.84 4.14 -8.25
N ARG A 603 -14.42 4.46 -7.08
CA ARG A 603 -15.77 5.04 -6.98
C ARG A 603 -15.76 6.43 -6.38
N SER A 604 -16.70 7.23 -6.85
CA SER A 604 -17.17 8.41 -6.14
C SER A 604 -18.13 7.99 -5.03
N TYR A 605 -17.97 8.54 -3.84
CA TYR A 605 -18.94 8.41 -2.74
C TYR A 605 -19.34 9.78 -2.23
N ARG A 606 -20.60 9.85 -1.79
CA ARG A 606 -21.10 10.97 -1.00
C ARG A 606 -21.10 10.58 0.47
N LEU A 607 -20.38 11.35 1.26
CA LEU A 607 -20.27 11.19 2.70
C LEU A 607 -21.17 12.21 3.40
N TYR A 608 -21.88 11.76 4.42
CA TYR A 608 -22.67 12.60 5.32
C TYR A 608 -22.15 12.45 6.74
N GLY A 609 -21.65 13.53 7.34
CA GLY A 609 -21.22 13.54 8.73
C GLY A 609 -22.39 13.84 9.65
N ILE A 610 -22.82 12.86 10.45
CA ILE A 610 -23.88 12.97 11.45
C ILE A 610 -23.23 13.12 12.82
N ALA A 611 -23.27 14.34 13.34
CA ALA A 611 -22.74 14.66 14.66
C ALA A 611 -23.67 14.16 15.79
N GLU A 612 -23.19 14.29 17.02
CA GLU A 612 -24.00 14.08 18.22
C GLU A 612 -25.09 15.15 18.35
N VAL A 613 -26.22 14.83 18.99
CA VAL A 613 -27.27 15.81 19.27
C VAL A 613 -26.70 16.90 20.18
N THR A 614 -26.58 18.12 19.67
CA THR A 614 -26.26 19.28 20.49
C THR A 614 -27.45 19.57 21.41
N LYS A 615 -27.29 19.38 22.72
CA LYS A 615 -28.25 19.89 23.70
C LYS A 615 -28.26 21.41 23.61
N LYS A 616 -29.27 21.99 22.96
CA LYS A 616 -29.53 23.43 22.97
C LYS A 616 -30.00 23.90 24.34
#